data_AF-A0A965DC95-F1
#
_entry.id   AF-A0A965DC95-F1
#
_cell.length_a   1.000
_cell.length_b   1.000
_cell.length_c   1.000
_cell.angle_alpha   90.00
_cell.angle_beta   90.00
_cell.angle_gamma   90.00
#
_symmetry.space_group_name_H-M   'P 1'
#
loop_
_entity.id
_entity.type
_entity.pdbx_description
1 polymer ?
#
loop_
_entity_poly.entity_id
_entity_poly.type
_entity_poly.pdbx_seq_one_letter_code
_entity_poly.pdbx_strand_id
1 'polypeptide(L)'
;MNRWPFMPGNARRAVGICFEEDHLHWVEVEWPRLQLPRVVHQGQCARAAPWRRRDWQAHWRQAGVRAHRTGMALAEPMLMRLRVPLPTGLQHKERWHWVAQSLQSQLPWPIEDTAWDCQLHLHAGESEDDSTAQCVEVVATPKLEVRNNRQWCRRAGLRLTRLEPTSQALARAARWPQAWGDSSAALNTACNASCAHQVALGLALGAIQA
;
A
#
# COMPACT_ATOMS: atom_id res chain seq x y z
N MET A 1 -21.37 18.03 8.43
CA MET A 1 -20.18 17.71 9.26
C MET A 1 -19.30 16.73 8.50
N ASN A 2 -18.19 17.19 7.92
CA ASN A 2 -17.33 16.36 7.07
C ASN A 2 -16.47 15.43 7.93
N ARG A 3 -16.87 14.16 8.05
CA ARG A 3 -16.01 13.09 8.57
C ARG A 3 -14.96 12.76 7.51
N TRP A 4 -13.68 12.81 7.89
CA TRP A 4 -12.57 12.43 7.02
C TRP A 4 -12.63 10.90 6.75
N PRO A 5 -12.74 10.42 5.49
CA PRO A 5 -13.26 9.07 5.20
C PRO A 5 -12.32 7.88 5.51
N PHE A 6 -11.16 8.10 6.13
CA PHE A 6 -10.03 7.16 5.98
C PHE A 6 -9.34 6.77 7.29
N MET A 7 -9.93 7.08 8.43
CA MET A 7 -9.48 6.42 9.66
C MET A 7 -10.20 5.08 9.79
N PRO A 8 -9.48 3.95 9.87
CA PRO A 8 -10.06 2.76 10.48
C PRO A 8 -10.24 3.05 11.98
N GLY A 9 -11.34 3.71 12.36
CA GLY A 9 -11.67 4.11 13.74
C GLY A 9 -11.17 5.50 14.16
N ASN A 10 -10.86 5.70 15.46
CA ASN A 10 -10.43 6.99 16.04
C ASN A 10 -8.93 7.31 15.90
N ALA A 11 -8.18 6.56 15.07
CA ALA A 11 -6.73 6.60 15.07
C ALA A 11 -6.15 7.82 14.32
N ARG A 12 -5.58 8.77 15.07
CA ARG A 12 -5.00 10.02 14.53
C ARG A 12 -3.62 9.84 13.89
N ARG A 13 -3.00 8.67 13.98
CA ARG A 13 -1.61 8.43 13.55
C ARG A 13 -1.41 7.09 12.87
N ALA A 14 -0.52 7.05 11.89
CA ALA A 14 -0.07 5.84 11.22
C ALA A 14 1.40 5.94 10.82
N VAL A 15 2.10 4.80 10.76
CA VAL A 15 3.45 4.69 10.22
C VAL A 15 3.39 4.20 8.77
N GLY A 16 4.14 4.81 7.87
CA GLY A 16 4.47 4.22 6.56
C GLY A 16 5.87 3.64 6.61
N ILE A 17 6.06 2.43 6.07
CA ILE A 17 7.32 1.71 6.09
C ILE A 17 7.64 1.20 4.69
N CYS A 18 8.91 1.33 4.30
CA CYS A 18 9.45 0.70 3.11
C CYS A 18 10.83 0.09 3.40
N PHE A 19 11.14 -0.98 2.69
CA PHE A 19 12.46 -1.57 2.65
C PHE A 19 13.11 -1.23 1.31
N GLU A 20 14.24 -0.56 1.36
CA GLU A 20 15.07 -0.23 0.21
C GLU A 20 16.45 -0.81 0.46
N GLU A 21 16.87 -1.77 -0.37
CA GLU A 21 18.15 -2.48 -0.24
C GLU A 21 18.43 -2.95 1.21
N ASP A 22 19.41 -2.32 1.86
CA ASP A 22 19.88 -2.57 3.22
C ASP A 22 19.36 -1.55 4.24
N HIS A 23 18.27 -0.85 3.94
CA HIS A 23 17.69 0.15 4.84
C HIS A 23 16.18 -0.05 5.02
N LEU A 24 15.72 0.23 6.24
CA LEU A 24 14.32 0.43 6.55
C LEU A 24 14.07 1.93 6.68
N HIS A 25 13.16 2.44 5.88
CA HIS A 25 12.68 3.82 5.93
C HIS A 25 11.29 3.85 6.56
N TRP A 26 11.05 4.84 7.41
CA TRP A 26 9.76 5.01 8.05
C TRP A 26 9.40 6.47 8.27
N VAL A 27 8.10 6.74 8.26
CA VAL A 27 7.51 8.01 8.65
C VAL A 27 6.28 7.76 9.49
N GLU A 28 6.12 8.51 10.57
CA GLU A 28 4.85 8.65 11.28
C GLU A 28 4.14 9.91 10.79
N VAL A 29 2.90 9.74 10.33
CA VAL A 29 2.01 10.84 9.94
C VAL A 29 0.88 10.97 10.95
N GLU A 30 0.57 12.20 11.32
CA GLU A 30 -0.57 12.56 12.14
C GLU A 30 -1.61 13.30 11.28
N TRP A 31 -2.90 12.98 11.50
CA TRP A 31 -4.05 13.67 10.92
C TRP A 31 -4.82 14.41 12.02
N PRO A 32 -4.48 15.69 12.29
CA PRO A 32 -5.29 16.51 13.17
C PRO A 32 -6.68 16.73 12.56
N ARG A 33 -7.69 16.91 13.41
CA ARG A 33 -9.03 17.23 12.93
C ARG A 33 -9.01 18.58 12.21
N LEU A 34 -9.55 18.63 10.99
CA LEU A 34 -9.71 19.85 10.19
C LEU A 34 -8.40 20.50 9.74
N GLN A 35 -7.28 19.75 9.74
CA GLN A 35 -5.99 20.22 9.21
C GLN A 35 -5.41 19.21 8.22
N LEU A 36 -4.43 19.67 7.45
CA LEU A 36 -3.65 18.78 6.59
C LEU A 36 -2.86 17.77 7.43
N PRO A 37 -2.60 16.57 6.87
CA PRO A 37 -1.67 15.64 7.48
C PRO A 37 -0.30 16.29 7.66
N ARG A 38 0.40 15.89 8.72
CA ARG A 38 1.78 16.32 8.98
C ARG A 38 2.65 15.14 9.36
N VAL A 39 3.88 15.15 8.89
CA VAL A 39 4.92 14.25 9.41
C VAL A 39 5.25 14.68 10.84
N VAL A 40 5.22 13.74 11.78
CA VAL A 40 5.58 13.97 13.18
C VAL A 40 6.93 13.36 13.54
N HIS A 41 7.25 12.21 12.97
CA HIS A 41 8.55 11.57 13.12
C HIS A 41 8.94 10.91 11.81
N GLN A 42 10.24 10.85 11.52
CA GLN A 42 10.77 10.13 10.38
C GLN A 42 12.16 9.60 10.70
N GLY A 43 12.55 8.54 10.01
CA GLY A 43 13.88 8.01 10.17
C GLY A 43 14.21 6.89 9.21
N GLN A 44 15.46 6.50 9.28
CA GLN A 44 15.99 5.34 8.60
C GLN A 44 16.89 4.56 9.54
N CYS A 45 17.00 3.26 9.33
CA CYS A 45 17.99 2.45 10.00
C CYS A 45 18.46 1.30 9.12
N ALA A 46 19.70 0.86 9.34
CA ALA A 46 20.25 -0.29 8.66
C ALA A 46 19.34 -1.51 8.88
N ARG A 47 19.09 -2.21 7.78
CA ARG A 47 18.34 -3.46 7.68
C ARG A 47 19.25 -4.58 8.16
N ALA A 48 19.39 -4.72 9.48
CA ALA A 48 19.74 -6.02 10.03
C ALA A 48 18.58 -6.94 9.66
N ALA A 49 18.76 -7.80 8.64
CA ALA A 49 17.74 -8.62 7.94
C ALA A 49 16.36 -8.50 8.62
N PRO A 50 15.32 -7.90 8.00
CA PRO A 50 14.17 -7.27 8.69
C PRO A 50 13.63 -8.03 9.90
N TRP A 51 13.64 -9.35 9.76
CA TRP A 51 13.19 -10.43 10.61
C TRP A 51 14.03 -10.71 11.87
N ARG A 52 15.28 -10.23 11.95
CA ARG A 52 16.27 -10.63 12.97
C ARG A 52 16.40 -9.65 14.13
N ARG A 53 16.01 -8.38 13.95
CA ARG A 53 16.04 -7.41 15.06
C ARG A 53 14.89 -7.70 16.02
N ARG A 54 15.22 -8.10 17.25
CA ARG A 54 14.23 -8.42 18.30
C ARG A 54 13.62 -7.16 18.93
N ASP A 55 14.28 -6.01 18.80
CA ASP A 55 13.97 -4.80 19.59
C ASP A 55 13.31 -3.67 18.79
N TRP A 56 12.57 -3.98 17.73
CA TRP A 56 11.86 -2.97 16.94
C TRP A 56 10.96 -2.07 17.79
N GLN A 57 10.31 -2.63 18.83
CA GLN A 57 9.49 -1.84 19.75
C GLN A 57 10.32 -0.81 20.53
N ALA A 58 11.54 -1.16 20.96
CA ALA A 58 12.43 -0.22 21.63
C ALA A 58 12.90 0.86 20.66
N HIS A 59 13.20 0.49 19.40
CA HIS A 59 13.53 1.43 18.34
C HIS A 59 12.41 2.46 18.12
N TRP A 60 11.15 2.02 18.00
CA TRP A 60 9.99 2.92 17.85
C TRP A 60 9.84 3.88 19.03
N ARG A 61 10.01 3.39 20.27
CA ARG A 61 9.94 4.22 21.48
C ARG A 61 11.05 5.27 21.52
N GLN A 62 12.28 4.88 21.21
CA GLN A 62 13.43 5.79 21.13
C GLN A 62 13.26 6.85 20.06
N ALA A 63 12.65 6.49 18.93
CA ALA A 63 12.33 7.40 17.84
C ALA A 63 11.08 8.27 18.09
N GLY A 64 10.41 8.11 19.24
CA GLY A 64 9.20 8.87 19.59
C GLY A 64 7.91 8.43 18.89
N VAL A 65 7.95 7.34 18.13
CA VAL A 65 6.82 6.83 17.35
C VAL A 65 5.69 6.37 18.27
N ARG A 66 4.49 6.90 18.07
CA ARG A 66 3.31 6.57 18.89
C ARG A 66 2.24 5.79 18.13
N ALA A 67 2.32 5.77 16.80
CA ALA A 67 1.39 5.03 15.96
C ALA A 67 1.51 3.51 16.16
N HIS A 68 0.36 2.84 16.09
CA HIS A 68 0.25 1.37 16.15
C HIS A 68 -0.22 0.78 14.83
N ARG A 69 -0.66 1.61 13.88
CA ARG A 69 -1.13 1.20 12.56
C ARG A 69 -0.03 1.47 11.56
N THR A 70 0.16 0.55 10.62
CA THR A 70 1.19 0.71 9.60
C THR A 70 0.68 0.39 8.20
N GLY A 71 1.05 1.25 7.24
CA GLY A 71 1.10 0.90 5.83
C GLY A 71 2.51 0.45 5.48
N MET A 72 2.61 -0.52 4.57
CA MET A 72 3.90 -0.97 4.03
C MET A 72 3.88 -0.93 2.51
N ALA A 73 4.99 -0.49 1.93
CA ALA A 73 5.26 -0.62 0.51
C ALA A 73 6.04 -1.91 0.23
N LEU A 74 5.54 -2.72 -0.72
CA LEU A 74 6.30 -3.81 -1.32
C LEU A 74 7.09 -3.30 -2.51
N ALA A 75 8.35 -3.71 -2.58
CA ALA A 75 9.21 -3.43 -3.71
C ALA A 75 8.61 -4.04 -4.99
N GLU A 76 8.68 -3.31 -6.10
CA GLU A 76 8.10 -3.73 -7.39
C GLU A 76 8.56 -5.12 -7.85
N PRO A 77 9.83 -5.56 -7.66
CA PRO A 77 10.24 -6.91 -8.04
C PRO A 77 9.56 -8.04 -7.26
N MET A 78 8.91 -7.74 -6.13
CA MET A 78 8.15 -8.72 -5.33
C MET A 78 6.69 -8.86 -5.81
N LEU A 79 6.32 -8.11 -6.85
CA LEU A 79 4.96 -7.99 -7.35
C LEU A 79 4.88 -8.45 -8.79
N MET A 80 3.80 -9.14 -9.12
CA MET A 80 3.41 -9.39 -10.50
C MET A 80 2.30 -8.40 -10.87
N ARG A 81 2.49 -7.72 -12.00
CA ARG A 81 1.51 -6.79 -12.58
C ARG A 81 0.93 -7.41 -13.83
N LEU A 82 -0.39 -7.47 -13.88
CA LEU A 82 -1.13 -8.07 -14.99
C LEU A 82 -2.21 -7.11 -15.46
N ARG A 83 -2.53 -7.19 -16.74
CA ARG A 83 -3.70 -6.53 -17.33
C ARG A 83 -4.67 -7.61 -17.75
N VAL A 84 -5.85 -7.62 -17.15
CA VAL A 84 -6.90 -8.58 -17.46
C VAL A 84 -8.01 -7.86 -18.23
N PRO A 85 -8.28 -8.26 -19.49
CA PRO A 85 -9.44 -7.79 -20.23
C PRO A 85 -10.73 -8.17 -19.49
N LEU A 86 -11.66 -7.23 -19.36
CA LEU A 86 -12.97 -7.43 -18.77
C LEU A 86 -14.04 -7.42 -19.86
N PRO A 87 -14.82 -8.50 -19.99
CA PRO A 87 -16.02 -8.52 -20.82
C PRO A 87 -17.01 -7.44 -20.40
N THR A 88 -17.70 -6.87 -21.40
CA THR A 88 -18.78 -5.92 -21.16
C THR A 88 -20.00 -6.65 -20.57
N GLY A 89 -20.84 -5.93 -19.83
CA GLY A 89 -22.09 -6.47 -19.27
C GLY A 89 -21.95 -7.28 -17.98
N LEU A 90 -20.73 -7.56 -17.50
CA LEU A 90 -20.52 -8.27 -16.22
C LEU A 90 -20.98 -7.43 -15.01
N GLN A 91 -21.77 -8.04 -14.14
CA GLN A 91 -22.06 -7.52 -12.81
C GLN A 91 -20.81 -7.55 -11.94
N HIS A 92 -20.79 -6.74 -10.87
CA HIS A 92 -19.62 -6.60 -10.01
C HIS A 92 -19.07 -7.94 -9.50
N LYS A 93 -19.93 -8.86 -9.01
CA LYS A 93 -19.49 -10.18 -8.53
C LYS A 93 -18.87 -11.05 -9.63
N GLU A 94 -19.40 -10.97 -10.85
CA GLU A 94 -18.94 -11.74 -11.99
C GLU A 94 -17.57 -11.24 -12.48
N ARG A 95 -17.31 -9.93 -12.38
CA ARG A 95 -15.98 -9.36 -12.66
C ARG A 95 -14.89 -9.97 -11.78
N TRP A 96 -15.12 -10.09 -10.47
CA TRP A 96 -14.14 -10.67 -9.56
C TRP A 96 -13.85 -12.14 -9.88
N HIS A 97 -14.89 -12.91 -10.24
CA HIS A 97 -14.72 -14.30 -10.66
C HIS A 97 -13.94 -14.41 -11.97
N TRP A 98 -14.28 -13.57 -12.95
CA TRP A 98 -13.57 -13.49 -14.23
C TRP A 98 -12.09 -13.17 -14.06
N VAL A 99 -11.77 -12.17 -13.23
CA VAL A 99 -10.39 -11.79 -12.93
C VAL A 99 -9.66 -12.96 -12.28
N ALA A 100 -10.26 -13.58 -11.26
CA ALA A 100 -9.67 -14.75 -10.61
C ALA A 100 -9.37 -15.88 -11.61
N GLN A 101 -10.32 -16.24 -12.46
CA GLN A 101 -10.12 -17.28 -13.48
C GLN A 101 -9.00 -16.92 -14.47
N SER A 102 -8.96 -15.65 -14.90
CA SER A 102 -7.93 -15.15 -15.81
C SER A 102 -6.53 -15.18 -15.20
N LEU A 103 -6.42 -14.97 -13.89
CA LEU A 103 -5.16 -14.99 -13.17
C LEU A 103 -4.57 -16.40 -13.05
N GLN A 104 -5.41 -17.44 -12.95
CA GLN A 104 -4.96 -18.83 -12.76
C GLN A 104 -3.97 -19.29 -13.84
N SER A 105 -4.13 -18.85 -15.09
CA SER A 105 -3.26 -19.24 -16.21
C SER A 105 -2.05 -18.31 -16.40
N GLN A 106 -2.04 -17.14 -15.75
CA GLN A 106 -1.02 -16.11 -15.93
C GLN A 106 -0.03 -16.05 -14.78
N LEU A 107 -0.46 -16.43 -13.57
CA LEU A 107 0.39 -16.42 -12.39
C LEU A 107 1.35 -17.61 -12.38
N PRO A 108 2.62 -17.43 -11.98
CA PRO A 108 3.57 -18.53 -11.84
C PRO A 108 3.35 -19.34 -10.54
N TRP A 109 2.34 -18.98 -9.75
CA TRP A 109 1.96 -19.65 -8.50
C TRP A 109 0.44 -19.88 -8.48
N PRO A 110 -0.06 -20.86 -7.70
CA PRO A 110 -1.49 -21.13 -7.62
C PRO A 110 -2.30 -19.94 -7.09
N ILE A 111 -3.51 -19.72 -7.60
CA ILE A 111 -4.32 -18.56 -7.18
C ILE A 111 -4.72 -18.63 -5.71
N GLU A 112 -4.90 -19.84 -5.18
CA GLU A 112 -5.18 -20.11 -3.77
C GLU A 112 -4.05 -19.63 -2.84
N ASP A 113 -2.84 -19.55 -3.35
CA ASP A 113 -1.65 -19.04 -2.65
C ASP A 113 -1.29 -17.62 -3.06
N THR A 114 -2.16 -16.94 -3.80
CA THR A 114 -1.97 -15.57 -4.27
C THR A 114 -2.75 -14.57 -3.44
N ALA A 115 -2.08 -13.53 -2.96
CA ALA A 115 -2.74 -12.29 -2.58
C ALA A 115 -2.77 -11.40 -3.81
N TRP A 116 -3.95 -10.93 -4.20
CA TRP A 116 -4.10 -10.01 -5.32
C TRP A 116 -5.16 -8.98 -5.02
N ASP A 117 -5.05 -7.85 -5.71
CA ASP A 117 -6.06 -6.81 -5.77
C ASP A 117 -6.14 -6.31 -7.21
N CYS A 118 -7.24 -5.67 -7.58
CA CYS A 118 -7.42 -5.14 -8.93
C CYS A 118 -8.06 -3.75 -8.93
N GLN A 119 -7.71 -2.96 -9.95
CA GLN A 119 -8.22 -1.62 -10.16
C GLN A 119 -8.72 -1.52 -11.59
N LEU A 120 -9.96 -1.08 -11.75
CA LEU A 120 -10.56 -0.86 -13.04
C LEU A 120 -9.89 0.35 -13.71
N HIS A 121 -9.38 0.14 -14.91
CA HIS A 121 -9.02 1.22 -15.83
C HIS A 121 -10.14 1.35 -16.85
N LEU A 122 -10.88 2.45 -16.74
CA LEU A 122 -11.74 2.88 -17.82
C LEU A 122 -10.82 3.53 -18.85
N HIS A 123 -10.53 2.84 -19.95
CA HIS A 123 -9.93 3.51 -21.11
C HIS A 123 -10.92 4.58 -21.57
N ALA A 124 -10.59 5.85 -21.35
CA ALA A 124 -11.21 6.94 -22.09
C ALA A 124 -10.69 6.78 -23.53
N GLY A 125 -11.57 6.37 -24.45
CA GLY A 125 -11.19 6.13 -25.83
C GLY A 125 -10.63 7.39 -26.47
N GLU A 126 -9.36 7.35 -26.87
CA GLU A 126 -8.75 8.33 -27.79
C GLU A 126 -8.72 7.79 -29.24
N SER A 127 -9.38 6.67 -29.51
CA SER A 127 -9.48 6.05 -30.83
C SER A 127 -10.96 5.79 -31.13
N GLU A 128 -11.47 6.36 -32.23
CA GLU A 128 -12.85 6.16 -32.71
C GLU A 128 -13.11 4.73 -33.19
N ASP A 129 -12.09 3.85 -33.20
CA ASP A 129 -12.16 2.57 -33.89
C ASP A 129 -11.79 1.35 -33.03
N ASP A 130 -11.69 1.48 -31.71
CA ASP A 130 -11.46 0.31 -30.86
C ASP A 130 -12.50 0.17 -29.77
N SER A 131 -13.22 -0.94 -29.85
CA SER A 131 -14.26 -1.35 -28.93
C SER A 131 -13.85 -1.12 -27.47
N THR A 132 -14.83 -0.72 -26.68
CA THR A 132 -14.89 -0.50 -25.22
C THR A 132 -14.35 -1.65 -24.35
N ALA A 133 -13.13 -2.13 -24.60
CA ALA A 133 -12.48 -3.18 -23.84
C ALA A 133 -12.06 -2.58 -22.49
N GLN A 134 -12.92 -2.73 -21.50
CA GLN A 134 -12.55 -2.44 -20.12
C GLN A 134 -11.40 -3.37 -19.74
N CYS A 135 -10.39 -2.85 -19.06
CA CYS A 135 -9.35 -3.69 -18.48
C CYS A 135 -9.22 -3.41 -16.98
N VAL A 136 -8.78 -4.40 -16.23
CA VAL A 136 -8.31 -4.19 -14.87
C VAL A 136 -6.81 -4.37 -14.82
N GLU A 137 -6.15 -3.48 -14.11
CA GLU A 137 -4.80 -3.72 -13.64
C GLU A 137 -4.89 -4.53 -12.36
N VAL A 138 -4.19 -5.65 -12.34
CA VAL A 138 -4.06 -6.53 -11.19
C VAL A 138 -2.64 -6.43 -10.67
N VAL A 139 -2.50 -6.33 -9.36
CA VAL A 139 -1.24 -6.59 -8.67
C VAL A 139 -1.42 -7.87 -7.87
N ALA A 140 -0.44 -8.75 -7.96
CA ALA A 140 -0.42 -10.04 -7.28
C ALA A 140 0.93 -10.28 -6.61
N THR A 141 0.92 -11.01 -5.49
CA THR A 141 2.12 -11.49 -4.79
C THR A 141 1.76 -12.78 -4.04
N PRO A 142 2.72 -13.66 -3.73
CA PRO A 142 2.44 -14.81 -2.88
C PRO A 142 1.87 -14.42 -1.52
N LYS A 143 0.84 -15.12 -1.03
CA LYS A 143 0.26 -14.93 0.32
C LYS A 143 1.31 -15.06 1.42
N LEU A 144 2.37 -15.84 1.18
CA LEU A 144 3.49 -15.97 2.09
C LEU A 144 4.16 -14.61 2.37
N GLU A 145 4.33 -13.76 1.35
CA GLU A 145 4.90 -12.43 1.51
C GLU A 145 4.02 -11.53 2.38
N VAL A 146 2.70 -11.56 2.16
CA VAL A 146 1.74 -10.83 3.00
C VAL A 146 1.79 -11.31 4.45
N ARG A 147 1.86 -12.63 4.66
CA ARG A 147 1.97 -13.23 6.01
C ARG A 147 3.26 -12.83 6.71
N ASN A 148 4.39 -12.86 5.99
CA ASN A 148 5.69 -12.44 6.49
C ASN A 148 5.61 -10.98 6.96
N ASN A 149 5.21 -10.06 6.09
CA ASN A 149 5.08 -8.63 6.42
C ASN A 149 4.14 -8.38 7.62
N ARG A 150 3.01 -9.10 7.68
CA ARG A 150 2.08 -9.02 8.82
C ARG A 150 2.71 -9.52 10.12
N GLN A 151 3.46 -10.62 10.08
CA GLN A 151 4.15 -11.18 11.25
C GLN A 151 5.24 -10.24 11.74
N TRP A 152 6.00 -9.65 10.82
CA TRP A 152 7.01 -8.66 11.15
C TRP A 152 6.41 -7.43 11.84
N CYS A 153 5.34 -6.86 11.28
CA CYS A 153 4.63 -5.75 11.91
C CYS A 153 4.21 -6.10 13.34
N ARG A 154 3.60 -7.27 13.53
CA ARG A 154 3.17 -7.72 14.86
C ARG A 154 4.33 -7.80 15.85
N ARG A 155 5.47 -8.39 15.45
CA ARG A 155 6.69 -8.44 16.28
C ARG A 155 7.22 -7.05 16.60
N ALA A 156 7.14 -6.14 15.63
CA ALA A 156 7.49 -4.74 15.77
C ALA A 156 6.48 -3.90 16.60
N GLY A 157 5.40 -4.50 17.12
CA GLY A 157 4.37 -3.77 17.88
C GLY A 157 3.41 -2.95 17.02
N LEU A 158 3.37 -3.23 15.71
CA LEU A 158 2.54 -2.56 14.71
C LEU A 158 1.45 -3.50 14.18
N ARG A 159 0.34 -2.92 13.73
CA ARG A 159 -0.74 -3.58 13.00
C ARG A 159 -0.65 -3.17 11.54
N LEU A 160 -0.29 -4.12 10.68
CA LEU A 160 -0.38 -3.94 9.23
C LEU A 160 -1.84 -3.67 8.84
N THR A 161 -2.10 -2.50 8.28
CA THR A 161 -3.42 -2.06 7.81
C THR A 161 -3.46 -1.87 6.31
N ARG A 162 -2.31 -1.82 5.63
CA ARG A 162 -2.21 -1.69 4.18
C ARG A 162 -0.88 -2.24 3.70
N LEU A 163 -0.89 -2.98 2.61
CA LEU A 163 0.28 -3.42 1.88
C LEU A 163 0.03 -3.06 0.41
N GLU A 164 0.92 -2.31 -0.21
CA GLU A 164 0.71 -1.78 -1.55
C GLU A 164 2.04 -1.70 -2.33
N PRO A 165 2.01 -1.50 -3.65
CA PRO A 165 3.22 -1.27 -4.42
C PRO A 165 3.93 0.04 -4.04
N THR A 166 5.26 0.04 -4.07
CA THR A 166 6.07 1.26 -3.89
C THR A 166 5.61 2.38 -4.83
N SER A 167 5.42 2.12 -6.12
CA SER A 167 4.93 3.13 -7.08
C SER A 167 3.63 3.81 -6.67
N GLN A 168 2.70 3.08 -6.05
CA GLN A 168 1.45 3.66 -5.57
C GLN A 168 1.65 4.47 -4.30
N ALA A 169 2.53 4.03 -3.40
CA ALA A 169 2.94 4.83 -2.24
C ALA A 169 3.58 6.15 -2.69
N LEU A 170 4.48 6.11 -3.68
CA LEU A 170 5.13 7.28 -4.29
C LEU A 170 4.11 8.24 -4.91
N ALA A 171 3.24 7.74 -5.79
CA ALA A 171 2.21 8.53 -6.46
C ALA A 171 1.25 9.19 -5.47
N ARG A 172 1.02 8.55 -4.32
CA ARG A 172 0.22 9.12 -3.24
C ARG A 172 0.99 10.18 -2.46
N ALA A 173 2.24 9.95 -2.09
CA ALA A 173 3.06 10.94 -1.39
C ALA A 173 3.19 12.26 -2.20
N ALA A 174 3.37 12.15 -3.51
CA ALA A 174 3.46 13.27 -4.44
C ALA A 174 2.21 14.19 -4.48
N ARG A 175 1.04 13.71 -4.05
CA ARG A 175 -0.20 14.52 -4.01
C ARG A 175 -0.27 15.47 -2.81
N TRP A 176 0.62 15.34 -1.83
CA TRP A 176 0.64 16.19 -0.63
C TRP A 176 2.01 16.85 -0.40
N PRO A 177 2.58 17.58 -1.38
CA PRO A 177 3.93 18.15 -1.27
C PRO A 177 4.09 19.05 -0.03
N GLN A 178 3.06 19.80 0.32
CA GLN A 178 3.06 20.71 1.48
C GLN A 178 3.11 20.00 2.84
N ALA A 179 2.76 18.71 2.92
CA ALA A 179 2.83 17.93 4.16
C ALA A 179 4.26 17.49 4.52
N TRP A 180 5.20 17.61 3.57
CA TRP A 180 6.55 17.06 3.65
C TRP A 180 7.64 18.11 3.93
N GLY A 181 7.32 19.40 3.88
CA GLY A 181 8.27 20.51 4.07
C GLY A 181 9.36 20.59 2.98
N ASP A 182 10.23 21.60 3.05
CA ASP A 182 11.32 21.86 2.08
C ASP A 182 12.44 20.80 2.06
N SER A 183 12.28 19.69 2.76
CA SER A 183 13.26 18.60 2.78
C SER A 183 13.14 17.78 1.50
N SER A 184 13.69 18.25 0.39
CA SER A 184 13.76 17.52 -0.89
C SER A 184 14.47 16.16 -0.76
N ALA A 185 15.43 16.05 0.17
CA ALA A 185 16.06 14.77 0.54
C ALA A 185 15.08 13.83 1.27
N ALA A 186 14.18 14.38 2.10
CA ALA A 186 13.10 13.61 2.71
C ALA A 186 11.99 13.30 1.71
N LEU A 187 11.79 14.04 0.62
CA LEU A 187 10.80 13.68 -0.41
C LEU A 187 11.17 12.38 -1.13
N ASN A 188 12.44 12.09 -1.38
CA ASN A 188 12.87 10.80 -1.94
C ASN A 188 12.80 9.65 -0.93
N THR A 189 13.06 9.92 0.36
CA THR A 189 13.11 8.90 1.43
C THR A 189 11.76 8.69 2.16
N ALA A 190 10.96 9.74 2.33
CA ALA A 190 9.63 9.81 2.96
C ALA A 190 8.48 9.59 1.96
N CYS A 191 8.81 9.44 0.68
CA CYS A 191 7.93 8.96 -0.39
C CYS A 191 7.25 7.61 -0.08
N ASN A 192 7.68 6.96 0.99
CA ASN A 192 7.24 5.67 1.50
C ASN A 192 6.20 5.76 2.64
N ALA A 193 5.64 6.93 2.89
CA ALA A 193 4.63 7.07 3.92
C ALA A 193 3.54 8.07 3.59
N SER A 194 2.51 8.07 4.44
CA SER A 194 1.19 8.66 4.24
C SER A 194 0.24 7.79 3.44
N CYS A 195 -0.83 7.35 4.11
CA CYS A 195 -2.00 6.66 3.57
C CYS A 195 -3.26 7.31 4.17
N ALA A 196 -4.03 8.04 3.35
CA ALA A 196 -5.42 8.45 3.67
C ALA A 196 -6.18 8.99 2.44
N HIS A 197 -5.95 8.43 1.27
CA HIS A 197 -6.90 8.46 0.17
C HIS A 197 -6.70 7.17 -0.62
N GLN A 198 -7.79 6.63 -1.14
CA GLN A 198 -7.82 5.45 -2.01
C GLN A 198 -7.97 4.09 -1.30
N VAL A 199 -9.06 3.92 -0.55
CA VAL A 199 -9.87 2.68 -0.69
C VAL A 199 -10.62 2.68 -2.06
N ALA A 200 -10.43 3.72 -2.87
CA ALA A 200 -11.11 3.94 -4.14
C ALA A 200 -10.22 4.00 -5.41
N LEU A 201 -8.88 3.95 -5.34
CA LEU A 201 -8.03 4.17 -6.54
C LEU A 201 -6.59 3.59 -6.45
N GLY A 202 -6.35 2.54 -5.67
CA GLY A 202 -5.03 1.89 -5.63
C GLY A 202 -5.09 0.48 -5.08
N LEU A 203 -4.20 -0.38 -5.57
CA LEU A 203 -4.11 -1.81 -5.33
C LEU A 203 -3.53 -2.08 -3.94
N ALA A 204 -4.34 -2.62 -3.04
CA ALA A 204 -3.96 -2.96 -1.67
C ALA A 204 -3.98 -4.49 -1.49
N LEU A 205 -2.81 -5.09 -1.51
CA LEU A 205 -2.64 -6.53 -1.31
C LEU A 205 -2.98 -6.91 0.14
N GLY A 206 -4.16 -7.48 0.36
CA GLY A 206 -4.51 -8.09 1.65
C GLY A 206 -4.85 -7.10 2.78
N ALA A 207 -5.43 -5.94 2.46
CA ALA A 207 -5.97 -4.99 3.43
C ALA A 207 -7.33 -4.48 2.92
N ILE A 208 -8.52 -4.76 3.48
CA ILE A 208 -8.94 -5.12 4.83
C ILE A 208 -10.20 -6.01 4.65
N GLN A 209 -10.17 -7.27 5.08
CA GLN A 209 -11.39 -7.89 5.63
C GLN A 209 -11.31 -7.70 7.15
N ALA A 210 -12.18 -6.83 7.66
CA ALA A 210 -12.71 -6.93 9.00
C ALA A 210 -14.07 -7.62 8.86
#